data_AF-A0A7Y2GID4-F1
#
_entry.id   AF-A0A7Y2GID4-F1
#
_cell.length_a   1.000
_cell.length_b   1.000
_cell.length_c   1.000
_cell.angle_alpha   90.00
_cell.angle_beta   90.00
_cell.angle_gamma   90.00
#
_symmetry.space_group_name_H-M   'P 1'
#
loop_
_entity.id
_entity.type
_entity.pdbx_description
1 polymer ?
#
loop_
_entity_poly.entity_id
_entity_poly.type
_entity_poly.pdbx_seq_one_letter_code
_entity_poly.pdbx_strand_id
1 'polypeptide(L)'
;MSEENGTGEPLDEESRRWFLKSVAGASAAFGAIPGLIAGTASEVSAQKEAPSKALGSRADAARQVRVAAAQRQYDRPSVQHPVNGDESQYPQRLGNFSKALPHNNLGEVDLNAYDALLTAVGSEDPADYDSIPLGGTTKLANPLAANSWILEGPDSHSMSMPAPPSLASYTESGEMLEVYWQAVLRDVPFAEYTANNAVTQAVRELGRYPQFRTVTSNTLFRGETEGDGVGPYISQFLQKPIPFGAGTIEQRYRVPVAGDDHMTDFTGWLDIQNGAAPAASNTMDPTPRFLRNGRDIGEFVHQDTPSQAYYSAALIMSGWGTAALSDSNPYLNSLNQDAFVQFGTPHIIDMVTKAAVAALKCAWFQKWNVHRRLRPESFAGLVQNQITGASSYPIKVYFDGSAALETIFNQTGTYLLPMAYPEGSPTHPSYPAGHAAVAGACATMLKAFFNEDFEVPVPVQASTDGLSLVPYNGAPLTIGNEINKLAANISLARDFAGVHWRSDGIEGMNLGERVAIQILRDYANTYSEIFSGFSFRRFNGTEVSI
;
A
#
# COMPACT_ATOMS: atom_id res chain seq x y z
N MET A 1 -12.36 41.36 -6.41
CA MET A 1 -12.48 42.35 -7.49
C MET A 1 -12.59 41.60 -8.81
N SER A 2 -13.57 42.00 -9.61
CA SER A 2 -13.89 41.64 -11.01
C SER A 2 -14.19 40.18 -11.35
N GLU A 3 -15.50 39.91 -11.39
CA GLU A 3 -16.20 38.91 -12.20
C GLU A 3 -16.03 39.20 -13.71
N GLU A 4 -16.04 38.16 -14.54
CA GLU A 4 -16.50 38.26 -15.93
C GLU A 4 -17.27 36.98 -16.33
N ASN A 5 -18.52 37.20 -16.74
CA ASN A 5 -19.46 36.21 -17.29
C ASN A 5 -19.09 35.89 -18.76
N GLY A 6 -19.12 34.60 -19.12
CA GLY A 6 -19.05 34.14 -20.51
C GLY A 6 -20.07 33.04 -20.77
N THR A 7 -21.15 33.41 -21.46
CA THR A 7 -22.29 32.57 -21.87
C THR A 7 -21.91 31.50 -22.89
N GLY A 8 -22.40 30.27 -22.71
CA GLY A 8 -22.22 29.17 -23.67
C GLY A 8 -23.18 29.23 -24.85
N GLU A 9 -22.63 29.02 -26.06
CA GLU A 9 -23.36 28.70 -27.29
C GLU A 9 -22.98 27.28 -27.79
N PRO A 10 -23.85 26.60 -28.56
CA PRO A 10 -23.79 25.16 -28.82
C PRO A 10 -22.84 24.77 -29.97
N LEU A 11 -22.33 23.53 -29.89
CA LEU A 11 -21.37 22.94 -30.84
C LEU A 11 -21.99 22.67 -32.24
N ASP A 12 -21.22 23.03 -33.27
CA ASP A 12 -21.49 22.98 -34.72
C ASP A 12 -21.51 21.54 -35.32
N GLU A 13 -22.43 21.32 -36.27
CA GLU A 13 -22.74 20.05 -36.96
C GLU A 13 -21.62 19.57 -37.91
N GLU A 14 -20.62 20.38 -38.25
CA GLU A 14 -19.49 19.96 -39.10
C GLU A 14 -18.53 18.98 -38.42
N SER A 15 -18.45 18.97 -37.09
CA SER A 15 -17.55 18.06 -36.34
C SER A 15 -18.01 16.59 -36.37
N ARG A 16 -19.30 16.34 -36.65
CA ARG A 16 -19.87 14.97 -36.76
C ARG A 16 -19.57 14.29 -38.10
N ARG A 17 -19.25 15.04 -39.16
CA ARG A 17 -18.98 14.47 -40.50
C ARG A 17 -17.53 14.05 -40.72
N TRP A 18 -16.59 14.46 -39.87
CA TRP A 18 -15.19 14.05 -39.96
C TRP A 18 -14.92 12.67 -39.34
N PHE A 19 -15.72 12.25 -38.34
CA PHE A 19 -15.55 10.97 -37.66
C PHE A 19 -16.03 9.75 -38.48
N LEU A 20 -16.96 9.94 -39.43
CA LEU A 20 -17.53 8.85 -40.25
C LEU A 20 -16.77 8.56 -41.55
N LYS A 21 -15.67 9.27 -41.85
CA LYS A 21 -14.86 9.05 -43.07
C LYS A 21 -13.53 8.33 -42.85
N SER A 22 -13.17 7.99 -41.61
CA SER A 22 -11.86 7.39 -41.28
C SER A 22 -11.89 5.89 -40.98
N VAL A 23 -13.04 5.22 -41.11
CA VAL A 23 -13.18 3.76 -40.82
C VAL A 23 -13.39 2.90 -42.07
N ALA A 24 -13.42 3.48 -43.27
CA ALA A 24 -13.58 2.71 -44.52
C ALA A 24 -12.37 2.90 -45.45
N GLY A 25 -11.34 2.06 -45.30
CA GLY A 25 -10.24 2.03 -46.25
C GLY A 25 -9.09 1.10 -45.91
N ALA A 26 -9.26 -0.22 -46.13
CA ALA A 26 -8.18 -1.13 -46.54
C ALA A 26 -8.74 -2.51 -46.92
N SER A 27 -9.34 -2.64 -48.11
CA SER A 27 -9.35 -3.91 -48.83
C SER A 27 -9.38 -3.62 -50.33
N ALA A 28 -8.26 -3.88 -51.01
CA ALA A 28 -8.19 -3.90 -52.46
C ALA A 28 -7.27 -5.03 -52.90
N ALA A 29 -7.84 -6.04 -53.57
CA ALA A 29 -7.45 -6.46 -54.92
C ALA A 29 -8.16 -7.78 -55.25
N PHE A 30 -9.01 -7.79 -56.30
CA PHE A 30 -8.93 -8.76 -57.41
C PHE A 30 -9.99 -8.43 -58.49
N GLY A 31 -9.50 -8.11 -59.69
CA GLY A 31 -9.96 -8.57 -61.01
C GLY A 31 -11.42 -8.39 -61.45
N ALA A 32 -11.64 -7.54 -62.45
CA ALA A 32 -12.86 -7.46 -63.24
C ALA A 32 -12.98 -8.59 -64.29
N ILE A 33 -14.17 -9.18 -64.44
CA ILE A 33 -14.67 -9.80 -65.68
C ILE A 33 -16.17 -9.46 -65.80
N PRO A 34 -16.67 -8.92 -66.94
CA PRO A 34 -18.10 -8.68 -67.16
C PRO A 34 -18.76 -9.88 -67.85
N GLY A 35 -19.93 -10.32 -67.36
CA GLY A 35 -20.73 -11.30 -68.12
C GLY A 35 -21.93 -11.90 -67.40
N LEU A 36 -23.11 -11.46 -67.84
CA LEU A 36 -24.37 -12.19 -68.00
C LEU A 36 -25.25 -12.53 -66.77
N ILE A 37 -26.48 -12.06 -66.93
CA ILE A 37 -27.69 -12.19 -66.12
C ILE A 37 -28.17 -13.65 -66.06
N ALA A 38 -28.38 -14.17 -64.86
CA ALA A 38 -29.41 -15.18 -64.59
C ALA A 38 -29.87 -15.03 -63.13
N GLY A 39 -31.13 -14.65 -62.96
CA GLY A 39 -31.75 -14.52 -61.65
C GLY A 39 -31.75 -15.85 -60.91
N THR A 40 -31.17 -15.84 -59.72
CA THR A 40 -31.45 -16.81 -58.67
C THR A 40 -31.73 -16.00 -57.41
N ALA A 41 -32.89 -16.22 -56.81
CA ALA A 41 -33.24 -15.62 -55.54
C ALA A 41 -32.21 -16.10 -54.52
N SER A 42 -31.34 -15.20 -54.07
CA SER A 42 -30.50 -15.45 -52.91
C SER A 42 -31.42 -15.51 -51.70
N GLU A 43 -31.58 -16.71 -51.12
CA GLU A 43 -32.06 -16.86 -49.76
C GLU A 43 -31.18 -16.00 -48.85
N VAL A 44 -31.72 -14.86 -48.42
CA VAL A 44 -31.17 -14.11 -47.30
C VAL A 44 -31.32 -15.04 -46.10
N SER A 45 -30.21 -15.69 -45.72
CA SER A 45 -30.10 -16.37 -44.44
C SER A 45 -30.47 -15.36 -43.36
N ALA A 46 -31.67 -15.52 -42.80
CA ALA A 46 -32.10 -14.75 -41.65
C ALA A 46 -31.05 -14.95 -40.56
N GLN A 47 -30.33 -13.88 -40.21
CA GLN A 47 -29.59 -13.84 -38.96
C GLN A 47 -30.60 -14.19 -37.86
N LYS A 48 -30.41 -15.34 -37.21
CA LYS A 48 -31.12 -15.64 -35.96
C LYS A 48 -30.75 -14.54 -34.98
N GLU A 49 -31.64 -13.57 -34.80
CA GLU A 49 -31.58 -12.68 -33.64
C GLU A 49 -31.51 -13.57 -32.40
N ALA A 50 -30.44 -13.42 -31.62
CA ALA A 50 -30.31 -14.07 -30.34
C ALA A 50 -31.55 -13.71 -29.49
N PRO A 51 -32.12 -14.65 -28.71
CA PRO A 51 -33.32 -14.37 -27.93
C PRO A 51 -33.05 -13.19 -27.00
N SER A 52 -33.71 -12.06 -27.29
CA SER A 52 -33.61 -10.87 -26.45
C SER A 52 -34.33 -11.20 -25.14
N LYS A 53 -33.55 -11.38 -24.06
CA LYS A 53 -34.14 -11.33 -22.71
C LYS A 53 -34.71 -9.92 -22.57
N ALA A 54 -36.03 -9.81 -22.41
CA ALA A 54 -36.72 -8.52 -22.31
C ALA A 54 -35.96 -7.60 -21.34
N LEU A 55 -35.51 -6.44 -21.83
CA LEU A 55 -34.59 -5.53 -21.12
C LEU A 55 -35.05 -5.17 -19.69
N GLY A 56 -36.37 -5.13 -19.46
CA GLY A 56 -36.95 -4.92 -18.11
C GLY A 56 -36.56 -6.00 -17.09
N SER A 57 -36.51 -7.27 -17.50
CA SER A 57 -36.11 -8.39 -16.63
C SER A 57 -34.62 -8.34 -16.23
N ARG A 58 -33.74 -7.82 -17.10
CA ARG A 58 -32.31 -7.69 -16.80
C ARG A 58 -32.03 -6.52 -15.86
N ALA A 59 -32.71 -5.40 -16.04
CA ALA A 59 -32.57 -4.25 -15.14
C ALA A 59 -33.00 -4.60 -13.70
N ASP A 60 -34.11 -5.32 -13.54
CA ASP A 60 -34.55 -5.80 -12.23
C ASP A 60 -33.57 -6.80 -11.61
N ALA A 61 -33.05 -7.76 -12.38
CA ALA A 61 -32.04 -8.69 -11.88
C ALA A 61 -30.74 -7.98 -11.45
N ALA A 62 -30.28 -6.99 -12.23
CA ALA A 62 -29.12 -6.18 -11.87
C ALA A 62 -29.36 -5.38 -10.58
N ARG A 63 -30.55 -4.80 -10.42
CA ARG A 63 -30.94 -4.13 -9.17
C ARG A 63 -30.94 -5.12 -8.00
N GLN A 64 -31.53 -6.30 -8.17
CA GLN A 64 -31.60 -7.32 -7.11
C GLN A 64 -30.22 -7.75 -6.62
N VAL A 65 -29.27 -8.01 -7.53
CA VAL A 65 -27.89 -8.39 -7.15
C VAL A 65 -27.20 -7.26 -6.37
N ARG A 66 -27.34 -6.01 -6.81
CA ARG A 66 -26.75 -4.84 -6.13
C ARG A 66 -27.38 -4.60 -4.75
N VAL A 67 -28.71 -4.66 -4.65
CA VAL A 67 -29.42 -4.51 -3.36
C VAL A 67 -29.07 -5.64 -2.41
N ALA A 68 -28.93 -6.87 -2.89
CA ALA A 68 -28.51 -8.00 -2.06
C ALA A 68 -27.08 -7.82 -1.52
N ALA A 69 -26.15 -7.31 -2.33
CA ALA A 69 -24.80 -6.98 -1.87
C ALA A 69 -24.82 -5.88 -0.80
N ALA A 70 -25.54 -4.78 -1.06
CA ALA A 70 -25.70 -3.70 -0.08
C ALA A 70 -26.36 -4.20 1.22
N GLN A 71 -27.38 -5.05 1.14
CA GLN A 71 -28.04 -5.64 2.30
C GLN A 71 -27.08 -6.52 3.09
N ARG A 72 -26.27 -7.36 2.43
CA ARG A 72 -25.25 -8.18 3.12
C ARG A 72 -24.25 -7.31 3.88
N GLN A 73 -23.82 -6.18 3.32
CA GLN A 73 -22.92 -5.27 4.03
C GLN A 73 -23.61 -4.56 5.19
N TYR A 74 -24.88 -4.16 5.02
CA TYR A 74 -25.70 -3.56 6.07
C TYR A 74 -25.97 -4.51 7.24
N ASP A 75 -26.23 -5.79 6.95
CA ASP A 75 -26.53 -6.82 7.97
C ASP A 75 -25.31 -7.23 8.81
N ARG A 76 -24.12 -6.70 8.48
CA ARG A 76 -22.92 -7.00 9.27
C ARG A 76 -23.04 -6.38 10.66
N PRO A 77 -22.63 -7.12 11.71
CA PRO A 77 -22.68 -6.59 13.06
C PRO A 77 -21.78 -5.36 13.21
N SER A 78 -22.27 -4.40 13.99
CA SER A 78 -21.50 -3.23 14.38
C SER A 78 -20.22 -3.64 15.11
N VAL A 79 -19.12 -2.96 14.79
CA VAL A 79 -17.82 -3.21 15.39
C VAL A 79 -17.47 -2.10 16.38
N GLN A 80 -16.69 -2.46 17.40
CA GLN A 80 -16.08 -1.48 18.30
C GLN A 80 -14.70 -1.09 17.78
N HIS A 81 -14.30 0.15 18.00
CA HIS A 81 -13.00 0.68 17.59
C HIS A 81 -12.15 0.96 18.84
N PRO A 82 -11.42 -0.03 19.36
CA PRO A 82 -10.65 0.13 20.58
C PRO A 82 -9.49 1.12 20.37
N VAL A 83 -9.29 2.01 21.34
CA VAL A 83 -8.17 2.98 21.36
C VAL A 83 -7.20 2.65 22.49
N ASN A 84 -5.97 3.16 22.41
CA ASN A 84 -4.92 2.88 23.39
C ASN A 84 -5.02 3.76 24.66
N GLY A 85 -5.84 4.82 24.62
CA GLY A 85 -6.09 5.74 25.73
C GLY A 85 -5.16 6.95 25.82
N ASP A 86 -4.14 7.08 24.96
CA ASP A 86 -3.13 8.13 25.09
C ASP A 86 -3.72 9.55 24.95
N GLU A 87 -4.68 9.73 24.04
CA GLU A 87 -5.30 11.04 23.77
C GLU A 87 -6.00 11.63 24.99
N SER A 88 -6.65 10.78 25.80
CA SER A 88 -7.33 11.19 27.03
C SER A 88 -6.39 11.19 28.24
N GLN A 89 -5.40 10.30 28.26
CA GLN A 89 -4.45 10.17 29.36
C GLN A 89 -3.46 11.33 29.43
N TYR A 90 -3.02 11.87 28.29
CA TYR A 90 -2.01 12.92 28.22
C TYR A 90 -2.63 14.25 27.75
N PRO A 91 -2.81 15.25 28.64
CA PRO A 91 -3.36 16.55 28.28
C PRO A 91 -2.60 17.26 27.16
N GLN A 92 -1.28 17.03 27.07
CA GLN A 92 -0.40 17.58 26.03
C GLN A 92 -0.46 16.80 24.70
N ARG A 93 -1.30 15.76 24.60
CA ARG A 93 -1.48 14.93 23.39
C ARG A 93 -0.19 14.25 22.91
N LEU A 94 0.68 13.87 23.85
CA LEU A 94 2.02 13.35 23.58
C LEU A 94 2.05 12.10 22.68
N GLY A 95 1.03 11.25 22.75
CA GLY A 95 0.92 10.02 21.94
C GLY A 95 0.23 10.22 20.59
N ASN A 96 -0.11 11.45 20.24
CA ASN A 96 -0.98 11.74 19.10
C ASN A 96 -0.25 12.46 17.98
N PHE A 97 -0.73 12.24 16.77
CA PHE A 97 -0.28 12.91 15.57
C PHE A 97 -0.66 14.39 15.61
N SER A 98 0.34 15.25 15.47
CA SER A 98 0.18 16.70 15.41
C SER A 98 1.02 17.36 14.32
N LYS A 99 1.70 16.59 13.45
CA LYS A 99 2.54 17.16 12.39
C LYS A 99 1.75 18.13 11.52
N ALA A 100 2.40 19.24 11.16
CA ALA A 100 1.89 20.42 10.49
C ALA A 100 0.99 21.33 11.33
N LEU A 101 0.59 20.95 12.55
CA LEU A 101 0.04 21.90 13.52
C LEU A 101 1.18 22.74 14.14
N PRO A 102 0.89 23.88 14.76
CA PRO A 102 1.89 24.63 15.53
C PRO A 102 2.35 23.85 16.77
N HIS A 103 3.64 23.93 17.08
CA HIS A 103 4.26 23.35 18.27
C HIS A 103 5.07 24.38 19.05
N ASN A 104 5.31 24.12 20.34
CA ASN A 104 6.26 24.87 21.14
C ASN A 104 7.72 24.47 20.84
N ASN A 105 8.69 25.06 21.56
CA ASN A 105 10.12 24.78 21.36
C ASN A 105 10.55 23.36 21.77
N LEU A 106 9.67 22.55 22.37
CA LEU A 106 9.92 21.15 22.67
C LEU A 106 9.29 20.22 21.62
N GLY A 107 8.54 20.77 20.65
CA GLY A 107 7.74 19.99 19.71
C GLY A 107 6.45 19.43 20.31
N GLU A 108 5.93 20.03 21.37
CA GLU A 108 4.60 19.72 21.91
C GLU A 108 3.56 20.61 21.23
N VAL A 109 2.43 20.02 20.83
CA VAL A 109 1.42 20.69 20.01
C VAL A 109 0.71 21.83 20.74
N ASP A 110 0.36 22.89 20.01
CA ASP A 110 -0.60 23.89 20.46
C ASP A 110 -1.99 23.26 20.64
N LEU A 111 -2.51 23.30 21.86
CA LEU A 111 -3.75 22.60 22.20
C LEU A 111 -4.97 23.20 21.51
N ASN A 112 -4.99 24.50 21.17
CA ASN A 112 -6.11 25.08 20.43
C ASN A 112 -6.15 24.57 19.00
N ALA A 113 -4.99 24.42 18.36
CA ALA A 113 -4.89 23.84 17.03
C ALA A 113 -5.31 22.35 17.03
N TYR A 114 -4.94 21.61 18.08
CA TYR A 114 -5.36 20.22 18.24
C TYR A 114 -6.87 20.10 18.48
N ASP A 115 -7.46 20.96 19.31
CA ASP A 115 -8.90 20.97 19.57
C ASP A 115 -9.69 21.38 18.30
N ALA A 116 -9.15 22.24 17.44
CA ALA A 116 -9.71 22.54 16.13
C ALA A 116 -9.71 21.31 15.20
N LEU A 117 -8.63 20.51 15.20
CA LEU A 117 -8.59 19.23 14.50
C LEU A 117 -9.67 18.27 15.01
N LEU A 118 -9.83 18.12 16.33
CA LEU A 118 -10.87 17.26 16.91
C LEU A 118 -12.29 17.77 16.56
N THR A 119 -12.48 19.09 16.55
CA THR A 119 -13.75 19.71 16.15
C THR A 119 -14.09 19.36 14.70
N ALA A 120 -13.13 19.52 13.78
CA ALA A 120 -13.31 19.18 12.37
C ALA A 120 -13.58 17.69 12.14
N VAL A 121 -12.90 16.81 12.88
CA VAL A 121 -13.16 15.36 12.84
C VAL A 121 -14.57 15.04 13.32
N GLY A 122 -15.05 15.71 14.37
CA GLY A 122 -16.38 15.48 14.93
C GLY A 122 -17.54 16.10 14.13
N SER A 123 -17.33 17.24 13.48
CA SER A 123 -18.37 17.92 12.69
C SER A 123 -18.46 17.37 11.26
N GLU A 124 -17.36 16.86 10.74
CA GLU A 124 -17.20 16.42 9.35
C GLU A 124 -17.39 17.56 8.32
N ASP A 125 -17.46 18.82 8.77
CA ASP A 125 -17.67 19.98 7.91
C ASP A 125 -16.36 20.37 7.22
N PRO A 126 -16.30 20.43 5.87
CA PRO A 126 -15.13 20.92 5.15
C PRO A 126 -14.62 22.28 5.62
N ALA A 127 -15.50 23.19 6.06
CA ALA A 127 -15.12 24.50 6.55
C ALA A 127 -14.33 24.43 7.87
N ASP A 128 -14.65 23.47 8.74
CA ASP A 128 -13.92 23.28 9.99
C ASP A 128 -12.52 22.70 9.72
N TYR A 129 -12.37 21.81 8.73
CA TYR A 129 -11.06 21.32 8.29
C TYR A 129 -10.18 22.44 7.70
N ASP A 130 -10.76 23.34 6.90
CA ASP A 130 -10.06 24.51 6.36
C ASP A 130 -9.66 25.53 7.45
N SER A 131 -10.32 25.47 8.61
CA SER A 131 -10.06 26.36 9.75
C SER A 131 -8.99 25.84 10.72
N ILE A 132 -8.46 24.63 10.51
CA ILE A 132 -7.41 24.05 11.37
C ILE A 132 -6.13 24.90 11.25
N PRO A 133 -5.61 25.46 12.36
CA PRO A 133 -4.35 26.20 12.34
C PRO A 133 -3.18 25.31 11.91
N LEU A 134 -2.37 25.78 10.96
CA LEU A 134 -1.13 25.13 10.55
C LEU A 134 0.08 25.89 11.09
N GLY A 135 1.12 25.18 11.50
CA GLY A 135 2.41 25.74 11.92
C GLY A 135 3.28 26.23 10.75
N GLY A 136 2.92 25.84 9.53
CA GLY A 136 3.66 26.07 8.30
C GLY A 136 2.74 25.96 7.09
N THR A 137 3.29 25.68 5.91
CA THR A 137 2.53 25.66 4.65
C THR A 137 2.10 24.27 4.20
N THR A 138 2.63 23.21 4.82
CA THR A 138 2.30 21.82 4.44
C THR A 138 0.91 21.46 4.93
N LYS A 139 0.05 21.00 4.02
CA LYS A 139 -1.36 20.69 4.29
C LYS A 139 -1.52 19.31 4.91
N LEU A 140 -2.59 19.11 5.69
CA LEU A 140 -3.01 17.79 6.16
C LEU A 140 -3.51 16.93 4.99
N ALA A 141 -3.09 15.66 4.96
CA ALA A 141 -3.35 14.77 3.84
C ALA A 141 -4.76 14.13 3.89
N ASN A 142 -5.72 14.84 3.31
CA ASN A 142 -7.08 14.39 2.98
C ASN A 142 -7.87 13.78 4.16
N PRO A 143 -7.99 14.46 5.32
CA PRO A 143 -8.74 13.91 6.45
C PRO A 143 -10.22 13.58 6.13
N LEU A 144 -10.89 14.41 5.32
CA LEU A 144 -12.27 14.17 4.87
C LEU A 144 -12.50 12.84 4.13
N ALA A 145 -11.46 12.20 3.57
CA ALA A 145 -11.62 10.90 2.91
C ALA A 145 -12.12 9.81 3.86
N ALA A 146 -11.89 9.96 5.16
CA ALA A 146 -12.36 9.05 6.21
C ALA A 146 -13.89 8.85 6.20
N ASN A 147 -14.63 9.88 5.81
CA ASN A 147 -16.10 9.90 5.88
C ASN A 147 -16.75 9.56 4.52
N SER A 148 -15.95 9.17 3.53
CA SER A 148 -16.44 8.93 2.17
C SER A 148 -17.00 7.51 1.99
N TRP A 149 -18.20 7.39 1.44
CA TRP A 149 -18.82 6.09 1.16
C TRP A 149 -18.10 5.32 0.05
N ILE A 150 -18.27 3.99 0.07
CA ILE A 150 -17.90 3.10 -1.03
C ILE A 150 -19.14 2.32 -1.49
N LEU A 151 -19.21 2.01 -2.79
CA LEU A 151 -20.35 1.29 -3.36
C LEU A 151 -20.23 -0.23 -3.23
N GLU A 152 -19.02 -0.73 -3.01
CA GLU A 152 -18.68 -2.15 -3.08
C GLU A 152 -17.72 -2.52 -1.97
N GLY A 153 -17.89 -3.70 -1.39
CA GLY A 153 -17.14 -4.09 -0.22
C GLY A 153 -17.63 -3.37 1.05
N PRO A 154 -16.79 -3.33 2.07
CA PRO A 154 -17.21 -2.89 3.39
C PRO A 154 -17.18 -1.37 3.52
N ASP A 155 -18.13 -0.81 4.28
CA ASP A 155 -18.01 0.57 4.74
C ASP A 155 -16.76 0.72 5.65
N SER A 156 -16.09 1.87 5.58
CA SER A 156 -14.86 2.14 6.35
C SER A 156 -15.05 2.00 7.85
N HIS A 157 -16.22 2.40 8.37
CA HIS A 157 -16.54 2.36 9.80
C HIS A 157 -16.93 0.94 10.28
N SER A 158 -17.20 0.03 9.35
CA SER A 158 -17.52 -1.38 9.65
C SER A 158 -16.28 -2.26 9.87
N MET A 159 -15.08 -1.71 9.68
CA MET A 159 -13.82 -2.42 9.78
C MET A 159 -13.00 -1.93 10.97
N SER A 160 -12.89 -2.77 12.00
CA SER A 160 -12.17 -2.47 13.24
C SER A 160 -10.73 -2.98 13.24
N MET A 161 -9.86 -2.36 14.02
CA MET A 161 -8.47 -2.76 14.24
C MET A 161 -8.15 -2.85 15.74
N PRO A 162 -7.12 -3.60 16.15
CA PRO A 162 -6.60 -3.50 17.50
C PRO A 162 -6.15 -2.07 17.82
N ALA A 163 -6.19 -1.69 19.09
CA ALA A 163 -5.54 -0.46 19.51
C ALA A 163 -4.02 -0.56 19.26
N PRO A 164 -3.37 0.50 18.75
CA PRO A 164 -1.91 0.51 18.65
C PRO A 164 -1.29 0.44 20.06
N PRO A 165 0.01 0.10 20.17
CA PRO A 165 0.70 0.22 21.45
C PRO A 165 0.57 1.65 22.02
N SER A 166 0.51 1.78 23.35
CA SER A 166 0.49 3.09 24.00
C SER A 166 1.89 3.68 24.11
N LEU A 167 1.99 5.00 24.17
CA LEU A 167 3.24 5.77 24.29
C LEU A 167 4.16 5.22 25.41
N ALA A 168 3.58 4.89 26.57
CA ALA A 168 4.30 4.38 27.73
C ALA A 168 4.51 2.86 27.73
N SER A 169 4.15 2.17 26.65
CA SER A 169 4.22 0.70 26.59
C SER A 169 5.64 0.21 26.29
N TYR A 170 5.91 -0.99 26.78
CA TYR A 170 7.14 -1.71 26.46
C TYR A 170 7.21 -2.07 24.97
N THR A 171 6.05 -2.35 24.36
CA THR A 171 5.94 -2.65 22.92
C THR A 171 6.35 -1.47 22.07
N GLU A 172 5.83 -0.26 22.34
CA GLU A 172 6.17 0.98 21.61
C GLU A 172 7.69 1.23 21.64
N SER A 173 8.30 1.05 22.81
CA SER A 173 9.74 1.25 22.98
C SER A 173 10.57 0.25 22.17
N GLY A 174 10.07 -0.98 21.99
CA GLY A 174 10.70 -1.98 21.13
C GLY A 174 10.55 -1.65 19.66
N GLU A 175 9.36 -1.22 19.22
CA GLU A 175 9.15 -0.78 17.83
C GLU A 175 10.04 0.42 17.48
N MET A 176 10.18 1.39 18.41
CA MET A 176 11.11 2.50 18.20
C MET A 176 12.56 2.04 18.07
N LEU A 177 12.99 1.06 18.88
CA LEU A 177 14.33 0.49 18.77
C LEU A 177 14.53 -0.20 17.41
N GLU A 178 13.52 -0.89 16.90
CA GLU A 178 13.55 -1.51 15.57
C GLU A 178 13.75 -0.46 14.48
N VAL A 179 12.98 0.65 14.52
CA VAL A 179 13.08 1.75 13.54
C VAL A 179 14.45 2.44 13.63
N TYR A 180 15.02 2.65 14.81
CA TYR A 180 16.39 3.14 14.95
C TYR A 180 17.42 2.20 14.32
N TRP A 181 17.30 0.88 14.53
CA TRP A 181 18.19 -0.09 13.89
C TRP A 181 18.00 -0.16 12.37
N GLN A 182 16.79 0.04 11.87
CA GLN A 182 16.55 0.16 10.43
C GLN A 182 17.22 1.40 9.84
N ALA A 183 17.26 2.53 10.56
CA ALA A 183 18.01 3.71 10.14
C ALA A 183 19.53 3.43 10.11
N VAL A 184 20.08 2.80 11.15
CA VAL A 184 21.51 2.45 11.22
C VAL A 184 21.92 1.45 10.13
N LEU A 185 21.05 0.50 9.78
CA LEU A 185 21.33 -0.57 8.82
C LEU A 185 20.80 -0.28 7.42
N ARG A 186 20.31 0.94 7.16
CA ARG A 186 19.59 1.31 5.93
C ARG A 186 20.41 1.03 4.66
N ASP A 187 21.73 1.19 4.74
CA ASP A 187 22.64 1.02 3.61
C ASP A 187 23.29 -0.37 3.51
N VAL A 188 23.06 -1.26 4.47
CA VAL A 188 23.61 -2.62 4.45
C VAL A 188 22.86 -3.49 3.44
N PRO A 189 23.52 -4.10 2.44
CA PRO A 189 22.86 -5.00 1.50
C PRO A 189 22.24 -6.20 2.24
N PHE A 190 20.99 -6.55 1.91
CA PHE A 190 20.28 -7.67 2.54
C PHE A 190 21.02 -9.00 2.37
N ALA A 191 21.76 -9.17 1.26
CA ALA A 191 22.59 -10.35 1.01
C ALA A 191 23.77 -10.50 2.01
N GLU A 192 24.11 -9.45 2.75
CA GLU A 192 25.22 -9.44 3.71
C GLU A 192 24.75 -9.51 5.17
N TYR A 193 23.43 -9.52 5.43
CA TYR A 193 22.89 -9.42 6.79
C TYR A 193 23.42 -10.49 7.75
N THR A 194 23.51 -11.73 7.31
CA THR A 194 23.97 -12.85 8.15
C THR A 194 25.43 -12.78 8.53
N ALA A 195 26.24 -12.06 7.76
CA ALA A 195 27.67 -11.87 8.00
C ALA A 195 27.99 -10.51 8.67
N ASN A 196 27.00 -9.63 8.84
CA ASN A 196 27.21 -8.27 9.31
C ASN A 196 27.16 -8.17 10.85
N ASN A 197 28.19 -7.55 11.44
CA ASN A 197 28.31 -7.42 12.90
C ASN A 197 27.24 -6.48 13.50
N ALA A 198 26.90 -5.39 12.82
CA ALA A 198 25.86 -4.47 13.28
C ALA A 198 24.47 -5.12 13.23
N VAL A 199 24.20 -5.97 12.23
CA VAL A 199 22.99 -6.81 12.19
C VAL A 199 22.93 -7.76 13.39
N THR A 200 24.05 -8.41 13.73
CA THR A 200 24.13 -9.28 14.91
C THR A 200 23.86 -8.50 16.21
N GLN A 201 24.32 -7.26 16.28
CA GLN A 201 24.06 -6.38 17.42
C GLN A 201 22.59 -5.96 17.51
N ALA A 202 21.97 -5.59 16.38
CA ALA A 202 20.55 -5.29 16.28
C ALA A 202 19.69 -6.44 16.79
N VAL A 203 19.96 -7.67 16.34
CA VAL A 203 19.26 -8.89 16.79
C VAL A 203 19.37 -9.07 18.31
N ARG A 204 20.56 -8.85 18.89
CA ARG A 204 20.77 -8.97 20.35
C ARG A 204 20.00 -7.93 21.15
N GLU A 205 19.98 -6.68 20.70
CA GLU A 205 19.27 -5.60 21.39
C GLU A 205 17.76 -5.77 21.28
N LEU A 206 17.25 -6.04 20.07
CA LEU A 206 15.83 -6.30 19.85
C LEU A 206 15.36 -7.52 20.63
N GLY A 207 16.17 -8.58 20.72
CA GLY A 207 15.85 -9.80 21.47
C GLY A 207 15.59 -9.59 22.97
N ARG A 208 15.89 -8.41 23.54
CA ARG A 208 15.48 -8.02 24.90
C ARG A 208 13.96 -7.88 25.01
N TYR A 209 13.28 -7.57 23.90
CA TYR A 209 11.86 -7.31 23.85
C TYR A 209 11.07 -8.57 23.47
N PRO A 210 9.96 -8.92 24.17
CA PRO A 210 9.21 -10.15 23.92
C PRO A 210 8.81 -10.36 22.46
N GLN A 211 8.40 -9.31 21.75
CA GLN A 211 7.96 -9.39 20.36
C GLN A 211 9.09 -9.71 19.36
N PHE A 212 10.37 -9.56 19.74
CA PHE A 212 11.51 -9.82 18.86
C PHE A 212 12.41 -10.97 19.33
N ARG A 213 12.01 -11.72 20.36
CA ARG A 213 12.84 -12.81 20.94
C ARG A 213 13.24 -13.89 19.95
N THR A 214 12.45 -14.09 18.90
CA THR A 214 12.67 -15.11 17.86
C THR A 214 13.36 -14.55 16.62
N VAL A 215 13.65 -13.24 16.58
CA VAL A 215 14.35 -12.61 15.46
C VAL A 215 15.78 -13.12 15.39
N THR A 216 16.25 -13.36 14.17
CA THR A 216 17.61 -13.79 13.85
C THR A 216 18.18 -12.90 12.75
N SER A 217 19.47 -12.98 12.43
CA SER A 217 20.04 -12.25 11.30
C SER A 217 19.40 -12.61 9.94
N ASN A 218 18.76 -13.78 9.84
CA ASN A 218 18.02 -14.19 8.64
C ASN A 218 16.63 -13.54 8.55
N THR A 219 16.01 -13.23 9.69
CA THR A 219 14.61 -12.79 9.81
C THR A 219 14.47 -11.35 10.29
N LEU A 220 15.57 -10.67 10.58
CA LEU A 220 15.60 -9.25 10.98
C LEU A 220 14.87 -8.39 9.94
N PHE A 221 13.95 -7.56 10.41
CA PHE A 221 13.11 -6.66 9.62
C PHE A 221 12.19 -7.33 8.58
N ARG A 222 11.93 -8.63 8.68
CA ARG A 222 10.96 -9.31 7.80
C ARG A 222 9.52 -9.22 8.34
N GLY A 223 8.56 -9.63 7.51
CA GLY A 223 7.17 -9.82 7.91
C GLY A 223 6.98 -11.07 8.79
N GLU A 224 5.74 -11.30 9.20
CA GLU A 224 5.37 -12.33 10.18
C GLU A 224 4.76 -13.60 9.55
N THR A 225 4.55 -13.61 8.23
CA THR A 225 4.00 -14.77 7.54
C THR A 225 5.08 -15.81 7.29
N GLU A 226 4.68 -17.09 7.14
CA GLU A 226 5.63 -18.17 6.82
C GLU A 226 6.43 -17.88 5.54
N GLY A 227 5.78 -17.28 4.53
CA GLY A 227 6.40 -16.94 3.25
C GLY A 227 7.49 -15.86 3.34
N ASP A 228 7.43 -14.98 4.35
CA ASP A 228 8.40 -13.89 4.54
C ASP A 228 9.79 -14.44 4.88
N GLY A 229 9.84 -15.58 5.58
CA GLY A 229 11.08 -16.22 6.01
C GLY A 229 11.81 -17.03 4.94
N VAL A 230 11.21 -17.26 3.77
CA VAL A 230 11.76 -18.15 2.74
C VAL A 230 12.55 -17.37 1.70
N GLY A 231 13.80 -17.76 1.43
CA GLY A 231 14.61 -17.19 0.35
C GLY A 231 15.08 -15.74 0.56
N PRO A 232 15.39 -15.00 -0.53
CA PRO A 232 15.89 -13.63 -0.47
C PRO A 232 14.91 -12.68 0.22
N TYR A 233 15.43 -11.59 0.78
CA TYR A 233 14.63 -10.59 1.51
C TYR A 233 13.59 -9.91 0.62
N ILE A 234 13.96 -9.58 -0.62
CA ILE A 234 13.09 -8.90 -1.59
C ILE A 234 12.31 -9.92 -2.41
N SER A 235 11.00 -9.71 -2.52
CA SER A 235 10.09 -10.50 -3.36
C SER A 235 10.55 -10.53 -4.81
N GLN A 236 10.39 -11.68 -5.46
CA GLN A 236 10.63 -11.86 -6.88
C GLN A 236 9.85 -10.85 -7.73
N PHE A 237 8.68 -10.40 -7.26
CA PHE A 237 7.85 -9.44 -7.98
C PHE A 237 8.40 -8.00 -7.96
N LEU A 238 9.41 -7.71 -7.13
CA LEU A 238 10.15 -6.44 -7.12
C LEU A 238 11.52 -6.53 -7.83
N GLN A 239 11.88 -7.70 -8.36
CA GLN A 239 13.16 -7.94 -9.03
C GLN A 239 12.99 -8.35 -10.49
N LYS A 240 11.98 -9.19 -10.78
CA LYS A 240 11.78 -9.75 -12.12
C LYS A 240 11.35 -8.68 -13.13
N PRO A 241 11.73 -8.78 -14.40
CA PRO A 241 11.25 -7.87 -15.44
C PRO A 241 9.72 -7.94 -15.58
N ILE A 242 9.08 -6.78 -15.75
CA ILE A 242 7.63 -6.67 -15.88
C ILE A 242 7.26 -6.67 -17.37
N PRO A 243 6.47 -7.63 -17.86
CA PRO A 243 5.88 -7.54 -19.20
C PRO A 243 4.97 -6.32 -19.28
N PHE A 244 5.17 -5.43 -20.25
CA PHE A 244 4.41 -4.18 -20.35
C PHE A 244 4.03 -3.87 -21.80
N GLY A 245 2.86 -4.37 -22.21
CA GLY A 245 2.44 -4.35 -23.61
C GLY A 245 3.41 -5.16 -24.48
N ALA A 246 3.89 -4.57 -25.57
CA ALA A 246 4.90 -5.16 -26.45
C ALA A 246 6.35 -4.97 -25.93
N GLY A 247 6.52 -4.40 -24.73
CA GLY A 247 7.82 -4.12 -24.12
C GLY A 247 8.02 -4.84 -22.78
N THR A 248 9.08 -4.46 -22.09
CA THR A 248 9.42 -4.98 -20.76
C THR A 248 10.05 -3.86 -19.94
N ILE A 249 9.68 -3.77 -18.66
CA ILE A 249 10.29 -2.86 -17.69
C ILE A 249 11.28 -3.67 -16.84
N GLU A 250 12.55 -3.32 -16.90
CA GLU A 250 13.56 -3.83 -15.96
C GLU A 250 13.45 -3.04 -14.64
N GLN A 251 13.36 -3.74 -13.52
CA GLN A 251 13.10 -3.14 -12.20
C GLN A 251 14.38 -2.58 -11.56
N ARG A 252 14.98 -1.57 -12.21
CA ARG A 252 16.07 -0.75 -11.64
C ARG A 252 15.54 0.64 -11.32
N TYR A 253 15.85 1.12 -10.13
CA TYR A 253 15.31 2.36 -9.58
C TYR A 253 16.41 3.36 -9.32
N ARG A 254 16.10 4.63 -9.52
CA ARG A 254 16.95 5.72 -9.06
C ARG A 254 16.69 5.89 -7.56
N VAL A 255 17.72 5.72 -6.76
CA VAL A 255 17.67 5.70 -5.29
C VAL A 255 18.61 6.76 -4.71
N PRO A 256 18.41 7.24 -3.47
CA PRO A 256 19.35 8.14 -2.82
C PRO A 256 20.72 7.48 -2.61
N VAL A 257 21.78 8.28 -2.55
CA VAL A 257 23.12 7.80 -2.21
C VAL A 257 23.18 7.32 -0.76
N ALA A 258 24.12 6.43 -0.45
CA ALA A 258 24.30 5.94 0.91
C ALA A 258 24.63 7.08 1.90
N GLY A 259 24.05 7.01 3.10
CA GLY A 259 24.19 8.02 4.15
C GLY A 259 23.42 9.33 3.95
N ASP A 260 22.58 9.45 2.92
CA ASP A 260 21.74 10.65 2.69
C ASP A 260 20.50 10.62 3.62
N ASP A 261 20.72 11.00 4.88
CA ASP A 261 19.69 11.05 5.93
C ASP A 261 19.43 12.49 6.39
N HIS A 262 18.20 12.74 6.84
CA HIS A 262 17.66 14.08 7.11
C HIS A 262 17.04 14.16 8.51
N MET A 263 16.61 15.37 8.91
CA MET A 263 16.00 15.65 10.22
C MET A 263 16.89 15.25 11.41
N THR A 264 18.20 15.39 11.24
CA THR A 264 19.21 14.96 12.23
C THR A 264 19.55 16.03 13.26
N ASP A 265 19.14 17.29 13.04
CA ASP A 265 19.24 18.38 14.01
C ASP A 265 17.85 18.79 14.53
N PHE A 266 17.82 19.35 15.74
CA PHE A 266 16.56 19.64 16.42
C PHE A 266 15.76 20.78 15.78
N THR A 267 16.43 21.79 15.22
CA THR A 267 15.75 22.91 14.56
C THR A 267 15.09 22.43 13.26
N GLY A 268 15.83 21.72 12.40
CA GLY A 268 15.28 21.13 11.18
C GLY A 268 14.17 20.13 11.47
N TRP A 269 14.30 19.31 12.51
CA TRP A 269 13.23 18.42 12.95
C TRP A 269 11.96 19.19 13.35
N LEU A 270 12.09 20.24 14.19
CA LEU A 270 10.97 21.03 14.67
C LEU A 270 10.29 21.81 13.53
N ASP A 271 11.07 22.33 12.57
CA ASP A 271 10.55 22.99 11.37
C ASP A 271 9.66 22.02 10.57
N ILE A 272 10.10 20.77 10.38
CA ILE A 272 9.30 19.73 9.73
C ILE A 272 8.07 19.35 10.56
N GLN A 273 8.17 19.25 11.89
CA GLN A 273 7.00 19.00 12.74
C GLN A 273 5.96 20.12 12.62
N ASN A 274 6.40 21.37 12.49
CA ASN A 274 5.55 22.53 12.24
C ASN A 274 5.04 22.62 10.78
N GLY A 275 5.42 21.70 9.89
CA GLY A 275 4.92 21.69 8.51
C GLY A 275 5.63 22.68 7.59
N ALA A 276 6.88 23.06 7.91
CA ALA A 276 7.75 23.73 6.95
C ALA A 276 8.08 22.81 5.76
N ALA A 277 8.39 23.40 4.62
CA ALA A 277 8.97 22.66 3.50
C ALA A 277 10.40 22.20 3.86
N PRO A 278 10.85 21.03 3.38
CA PRO A 278 12.20 20.57 3.65
C PRO A 278 13.24 21.52 3.04
N ALA A 279 14.32 21.78 3.79
CA ALA A 279 15.41 22.63 3.35
C ALA A 279 16.34 21.96 2.32
N ALA A 280 16.25 20.63 2.20
CA ALA A 280 17.06 19.81 1.31
C ALA A 280 16.20 18.85 0.49
N SER A 281 16.80 18.26 -0.54
CA SER A 281 16.24 17.16 -1.32
C SER A 281 17.20 15.99 -1.29
N ASN A 282 16.69 14.76 -1.48
CA ASN A 282 17.55 13.59 -1.59
C ASN A 282 18.60 13.75 -2.69
N THR A 283 19.84 13.38 -2.36
CA THR A 283 20.93 13.27 -3.33
C THR A 283 20.83 11.92 -4.00
N MET A 284 20.40 11.89 -5.26
CA MET A 284 20.15 10.63 -5.97
C MET A 284 21.42 10.04 -6.60
N ASP A 285 21.58 8.71 -6.49
CA ASP A 285 22.59 7.95 -7.22
C ASP A 285 22.39 8.13 -8.74
N PRO A 286 23.45 8.46 -9.50
CA PRO A 286 23.35 8.58 -10.96
C PRO A 286 23.09 7.23 -11.65
N THR A 287 23.34 6.11 -10.98
CA THR A 287 23.17 4.77 -11.53
C THR A 287 21.94 4.08 -10.92
N PRO A 288 20.91 3.76 -11.71
CA PRO A 288 19.77 2.98 -11.23
C PRO A 288 20.19 1.59 -10.74
N ARG A 289 19.60 1.13 -9.63
CA ARG A 289 19.93 -0.13 -8.95
C ARG A 289 18.70 -1.03 -8.79
N PHE A 290 18.93 -2.33 -8.79
CA PHE A 290 17.98 -3.28 -8.21
C PHE A 290 17.91 -3.06 -6.70
N LEU A 291 16.73 -3.28 -6.11
CA LEU A 291 16.54 -3.12 -4.67
C LEU A 291 17.42 -4.12 -3.91
N ARG A 292 18.40 -3.62 -3.15
CA ARG A 292 19.37 -4.47 -2.42
C ARG A 292 19.46 -4.17 -0.93
N ASN A 293 18.97 -3.01 -0.45
CA ASN A 293 19.03 -2.62 0.95
C ASN A 293 17.78 -1.81 1.38
N GLY A 294 17.77 -1.36 2.64
CA GLY A 294 16.68 -0.59 3.23
C GLY A 294 16.47 0.77 2.56
N ARG A 295 17.54 1.46 2.14
CA ARG A 295 17.45 2.75 1.43
C ARG A 295 16.73 2.62 0.10
N ASP A 296 17.08 1.58 -0.66
CA ASP A 296 16.51 1.36 -1.97
C ASP A 296 15.01 1.07 -1.90
N ILE A 297 14.61 0.14 -1.03
CA ILE A 297 13.19 -0.21 -0.88
C ILE A 297 12.39 0.91 -0.21
N GLY A 298 13.02 1.68 0.69
CA GLY A 298 12.45 2.91 1.24
C GLY A 298 12.13 3.91 0.13
N GLU A 299 13.08 4.19 -0.77
CA GLU A 299 12.81 5.09 -1.89
C GLU A 299 11.76 4.53 -2.87
N PHE A 300 11.73 3.20 -3.09
CA PHE A 300 10.68 2.61 -3.91
C PHE A 300 9.29 3.00 -3.40
N VAL A 301 9.04 2.84 -2.09
CA VAL A 301 7.75 3.20 -1.48
C VAL A 301 7.60 4.71 -1.25
N HIS A 302 8.63 5.52 -1.48
CA HIS A 302 8.55 6.97 -1.50
C HIS A 302 7.90 7.48 -2.79
N GLN A 303 8.21 6.83 -3.92
CA GLN A 303 7.82 7.27 -5.25
C GLN A 303 6.66 6.47 -5.86
N ASP A 304 6.30 5.33 -5.27
CA ASP A 304 5.29 4.44 -5.85
C ASP A 304 3.89 5.04 -5.84
N THR A 305 3.07 4.60 -6.80
CA THR A 305 1.63 4.57 -6.57
C THR A 305 1.34 3.33 -5.70
N PRO A 306 0.56 3.40 -4.61
CA PRO A 306 0.48 2.31 -3.63
C PRO A 306 0.11 0.90 -4.18
N SER A 307 -0.60 0.83 -5.31
CA SER A 307 -0.98 -0.44 -5.96
C SER A 307 0.01 -0.94 -7.03
N GLN A 308 1.04 -0.15 -7.36
CA GLN A 308 1.97 -0.36 -8.47
C GLN A 308 2.70 -1.71 -8.38
N ALA A 309 3.17 -2.08 -7.19
CA ALA A 309 3.91 -3.32 -6.99
C ALA A 309 3.03 -4.56 -7.29
N TYR A 310 1.75 -4.51 -6.91
CA TYR A 310 0.80 -5.59 -7.10
C TYR A 310 0.26 -5.66 -8.53
N TYR A 311 0.09 -4.50 -9.17
CA TYR A 311 -0.17 -4.41 -10.61
C TYR A 311 0.97 -5.08 -11.40
N SER A 312 2.21 -4.77 -11.03
CA SER A 312 3.41 -5.37 -11.65
C SER A 312 3.47 -6.87 -11.42
N ALA A 313 3.18 -7.34 -10.20
CA ALA A 313 3.09 -8.76 -9.88
C ALA A 313 2.02 -9.48 -10.71
N ALA A 314 0.83 -8.88 -10.88
CA ALA A 314 -0.22 -9.44 -11.73
C ALA A 314 0.26 -9.63 -13.18
N LEU A 315 0.93 -8.63 -13.76
CA LEU A 315 1.48 -8.73 -15.11
C LEU A 315 2.55 -9.81 -15.25
N ILE A 316 3.44 -9.94 -14.25
CA ILE A 316 4.48 -10.97 -14.21
C ILE A 316 3.83 -12.36 -14.16
N MET A 317 2.92 -12.60 -13.22
CA MET A 317 2.29 -13.92 -13.03
C MET A 317 1.38 -14.31 -14.19
N SER A 318 0.65 -13.36 -14.78
CA SER A 318 -0.13 -13.60 -16.00
C SER A 318 0.73 -14.08 -17.18
N GLY A 319 2.04 -13.79 -17.18
CA GLY A 319 3.00 -14.27 -18.18
C GLY A 319 3.46 -15.72 -17.99
N TRP A 320 3.11 -16.38 -16.87
CA TRP A 320 3.55 -17.75 -16.56
C TRP A 320 2.59 -18.85 -17.05
N GLY A 321 1.51 -18.46 -17.73
CA GLY A 321 0.55 -19.38 -18.34
C GLY A 321 -0.48 -19.91 -17.35
N THR A 322 -1.34 -20.81 -17.84
CA THR A 322 -2.54 -21.27 -17.12
C THR A 322 -2.24 -22.01 -15.83
N ALA A 323 -1.09 -22.66 -15.71
CA ALA A 323 -0.66 -23.35 -14.49
C ALA A 323 -0.44 -22.42 -13.29
N ALA A 324 -0.22 -21.11 -13.54
CA ALA A 324 -0.09 -20.11 -12.49
C ALA A 324 -1.44 -19.55 -12.03
N LEU A 325 -2.54 -19.79 -12.76
CA LEU A 325 -3.87 -19.30 -12.40
C LEU A 325 -4.49 -20.18 -11.31
N SER A 326 -5.34 -19.58 -10.46
CA SER A 326 -6.06 -20.33 -9.42
C SER A 326 -6.89 -21.47 -10.01
N ASP A 327 -6.90 -22.62 -9.33
CA ASP A 327 -7.66 -23.81 -9.72
C ASP A 327 -9.18 -23.56 -9.80
N SER A 328 -9.67 -22.50 -9.15
CA SER A 328 -11.08 -22.08 -9.23
C SER A 328 -11.41 -21.28 -10.50
N ASN A 329 -10.42 -20.98 -11.35
CA ASN A 329 -10.66 -20.28 -12.61
C ASN A 329 -11.51 -21.17 -13.56
N PRO A 330 -12.75 -20.77 -13.88
CA PRO A 330 -13.70 -21.60 -14.62
C PRO A 330 -13.26 -21.90 -16.06
N TYR A 331 -12.30 -21.14 -16.60
CA TYR A 331 -11.82 -21.32 -17.96
C TYR A 331 -10.69 -22.35 -18.09
N LEU A 332 -10.08 -22.83 -17.00
CA LEU A 332 -9.01 -23.84 -17.06
C LEU A 332 -9.46 -25.16 -17.71
N ASN A 333 -10.72 -25.52 -17.55
CA ASN A 333 -11.31 -26.75 -18.08
C ASN A 333 -12.24 -26.49 -19.29
N SER A 334 -12.29 -25.26 -19.78
CA SER A 334 -13.15 -24.89 -20.90
C SER A 334 -12.55 -25.41 -22.22
N LEU A 335 -13.37 -26.09 -23.03
CA LEU A 335 -12.92 -26.65 -24.32
C LEU A 335 -12.87 -25.61 -25.45
N ASN A 336 -13.59 -24.49 -25.31
CA ASN A 336 -13.88 -23.57 -26.41
C ASN A 336 -14.04 -22.10 -25.99
N GLN A 337 -13.69 -21.76 -24.76
CA GLN A 337 -13.71 -20.39 -24.23
C GLN A 337 -12.43 -20.13 -23.44
N ASP A 338 -12.00 -18.88 -23.38
CA ASP A 338 -10.81 -18.44 -22.66
C ASP A 338 -11.14 -17.23 -21.78
N ALA A 339 -10.32 -17.01 -20.75
CA ALA A 339 -10.48 -15.93 -19.79
C ALA A 339 -9.97 -14.59 -20.36
N PHE A 340 -10.74 -13.51 -20.15
CA PHE A 340 -10.30 -12.15 -20.49
C PHE A 340 -11.02 -11.10 -19.64
N VAL A 341 -12.26 -10.75 -20.02
CA VAL A 341 -13.08 -9.75 -19.30
C VAL A 341 -13.40 -10.22 -17.89
N GLN A 342 -13.61 -11.53 -17.73
CA GLN A 342 -13.76 -12.19 -16.44
C GLN A 342 -12.64 -13.23 -16.32
N PHE A 343 -12.12 -13.37 -15.10
CA PHE A 343 -11.05 -14.31 -14.72
C PHE A 343 -9.72 -14.22 -15.50
N GLY A 344 -9.58 -13.27 -16.43
CA GLY A 344 -8.35 -12.97 -17.14
C GLY A 344 -7.65 -11.72 -16.60
N THR A 345 -6.49 -11.38 -17.17
CA THR A 345 -5.64 -10.27 -16.72
C THR A 345 -6.37 -8.92 -16.55
N PRO A 346 -7.27 -8.48 -17.46
CA PRO A 346 -8.04 -7.25 -17.23
C PRO A 346 -8.86 -7.25 -15.93
N HIS A 347 -9.51 -8.37 -15.61
CA HIS A 347 -10.30 -8.51 -14.38
C HIS A 347 -9.42 -8.50 -13.13
N ILE A 348 -8.30 -9.21 -13.18
CA ILE A 348 -7.34 -9.29 -12.06
C ILE A 348 -6.82 -7.88 -11.73
N ILE A 349 -6.44 -7.11 -12.74
CA ILE A 349 -5.96 -5.72 -12.58
C ILE A 349 -7.04 -4.81 -12.00
N ASP A 350 -8.28 -4.91 -12.49
CA ASP A 350 -9.41 -4.15 -11.93
C ASP A 350 -9.61 -4.47 -10.44
N MET A 351 -9.64 -5.76 -10.08
CA MET A 351 -9.84 -6.19 -8.69
C MET A 351 -8.71 -5.73 -7.77
N VAL A 352 -7.44 -5.85 -8.21
CA VAL A 352 -6.26 -5.38 -7.45
C VAL A 352 -6.34 -3.87 -7.20
N THR A 353 -6.61 -3.08 -8.23
CA THR A 353 -6.61 -1.61 -8.12
C THR A 353 -7.84 -1.09 -7.38
N LYS A 354 -9.00 -1.73 -7.54
CA LYS A 354 -10.24 -1.41 -6.81
C LYS A 354 -10.10 -1.65 -5.31
N ALA A 355 -9.49 -2.77 -4.92
CA ALA A 355 -9.25 -3.11 -3.52
C ALA A 355 -8.35 -2.09 -2.82
N ALA A 356 -7.40 -1.49 -3.53
CA ALA A 356 -6.48 -0.49 -2.99
C ALA A 356 -7.23 0.73 -2.42
N VAL A 357 -8.14 1.34 -3.21
CA VAL A 357 -8.88 2.53 -2.78
C VAL A 357 -9.83 2.21 -1.62
N ALA A 358 -10.49 1.05 -1.65
CA ALA A 358 -11.34 0.60 -0.56
C ALA A 358 -10.57 0.47 0.76
N ALA A 359 -9.37 -0.12 0.70
CA ALA A 359 -8.50 -0.27 1.86
C ALA A 359 -7.98 1.08 2.37
N LEU A 360 -7.65 2.02 1.49
CA LEU A 360 -7.25 3.38 1.87
C LEU A 360 -8.36 4.11 2.61
N LYS A 361 -9.63 4.01 2.18
CA LYS A 361 -10.75 4.63 2.90
C LYS A 361 -10.90 4.08 4.32
N CYS A 362 -10.78 2.76 4.48
CA CYS A 362 -10.78 2.12 5.79
C CYS A 362 -9.59 2.59 6.65
N ALA A 363 -8.39 2.64 6.08
CA ALA A 363 -7.21 3.12 6.77
C ALA A 363 -7.31 4.61 7.16
N TRP A 364 -7.88 5.46 6.31
CA TRP A 364 -8.06 6.89 6.61
C TRP A 364 -9.03 7.12 7.77
N PHE A 365 -10.12 6.35 7.84
CA PHE A 365 -11.00 6.36 9.00
C PHE A 365 -10.26 5.98 10.28
N GLN A 366 -9.49 4.90 10.24
CA GLN A 366 -8.71 4.44 11.40
C GLN A 366 -7.63 5.47 11.81
N LYS A 367 -6.99 6.13 10.84
CA LYS A 367 -6.00 7.19 11.08
C LYS A 367 -6.63 8.42 11.74
N TRP A 368 -7.64 9.01 11.12
CA TRP A 368 -8.13 10.34 11.48
C TRP A 368 -9.22 10.33 12.54
N ASN A 369 -10.16 9.40 12.48
CA ASN A 369 -11.33 9.39 13.35
C ASN A 369 -11.11 8.55 14.60
N VAL A 370 -10.26 7.52 14.53
CA VAL A 370 -10.05 6.57 15.65
C VAL A 370 -8.74 6.83 16.38
N HIS A 371 -7.59 6.55 15.76
CA HIS A 371 -6.35 6.30 16.51
C HIS A 371 -5.44 7.51 16.64
N ARG A 372 -5.33 8.34 15.57
CA ARG A 372 -4.47 9.53 15.53
C ARG A 372 -3.06 9.29 16.12
N ARG A 373 -2.47 8.10 15.94
CA ARG A 373 -1.16 7.73 16.53
C ARG A 373 -0.04 8.60 15.98
N LEU A 374 0.85 9.08 16.86
CA LEU A 374 2.08 9.78 16.49
C LEU A 374 2.99 8.97 15.57
N ARG A 375 3.87 9.67 14.84
CA ARG A 375 4.87 9.08 13.92
C ARG A 375 6.18 8.77 14.66
N PRO A 376 7.03 7.86 14.15
CA PRO A 376 8.33 7.56 14.77
C PRO A 376 9.22 8.79 14.95
N GLU A 377 9.25 9.70 13.97
CA GLU A 377 10.00 10.96 14.07
C GLU A 377 9.53 11.86 15.23
N SER A 378 8.24 11.85 15.55
CA SER A 378 7.68 12.64 16.66
C SER A 378 8.04 11.99 18.00
N PHE A 379 7.95 10.66 18.09
CA PHE A 379 8.41 9.92 19.26
C PHE A 379 9.93 10.11 19.51
N ALA A 380 10.73 10.14 18.45
CA ALA A 380 12.17 10.40 18.54
C ALA A 380 12.48 11.79 19.13
N GLY A 381 11.65 12.80 18.84
CA GLY A 381 11.72 14.11 19.51
C GLY A 381 11.52 14.03 21.02
N LEU A 382 10.56 13.20 21.48
CA LEU A 382 10.37 12.93 22.90
C LEU A 382 11.58 12.22 23.52
N VAL A 383 12.18 11.26 22.82
CA VAL A 383 13.40 10.55 23.24
C VAL A 383 14.58 11.54 23.38
N GLN A 384 14.79 12.38 22.37
CA GLN A 384 15.82 13.42 22.38
C GLN A 384 15.66 14.34 23.60
N ASN A 385 14.46 14.88 23.81
CA ASN A 385 14.18 15.78 24.93
C ASN A 385 14.32 15.10 26.30
N GLN A 386 13.93 13.83 26.42
CA GLN A 386 14.10 13.02 27.63
C GLN A 386 15.58 12.80 27.95
N ILE A 387 16.38 12.36 26.98
CA ILE A 387 17.80 12.00 27.20
C ILE A 387 18.64 13.24 27.48
N THR A 388 18.36 14.36 26.80
CA THR A 388 19.06 15.64 27.00
C THR A 388 18.61 16.41 28.24
N GLY A 389 17.53 15.96 28.90
CA GLY A 389 16.97 16.63 30.08
C GLY A 389 16.19 17.91 29.78
N ALA A 390 15.78 18.13 28.53
CA ALA A 390 14.95 19.27 28.13
C ALA A 390 13.50 19.14 28.64
N SER A 391 12.99 17.91 28.76
CA SER A 391 11.68 17.61 29.35
C SER A 391 11.67 16.18 29.91
N SER A 392 10.59 15.81 30.60
CA SER A 392 10.37 14.45 31.11
C SER A 392 9.05 13.89 30.57
N TYR A 393 9.12 12.77 29.87
CA TYR A 393 8.01 12.09 29.24
C TYR A 393 7.80 10.69 29.83
N PRO A 394 6.56 10.15 29.78
CA PRO A 394 6.23 8.83 30.33
C PRO A 394 6.68 7.69 29.41
N ILE A 395 7.82 7.82 28.74
CA ILE A 395 8.39 6.78 27.88
C ILE A 395 9.17 5.77 28.74
N LYS A 396 8.85 4.48 28.60
CA LYS A 396 9.57 3.41 29.31
C LYS A 396 10.88 3.09 28.57
N VAL A 397 11.87 3.95 28.77
CA VAL A 397 13.17 3.85 28.10
C VAL A 397 13.93 2.61 28.59
N TYR A 398 14.17 1.68 27.67
CA TYR A 398 15.27 0.71 27.75
C TYR A 398 16.36 1.02 26.71
N PHE A 399 16.42 2.29 26.28
CA PHE A 399 17.45 2.77 25.36
C PHE A 399 18.78 3.11 26.07
N ASP A 400 18.84 2.99 27.40
CA ASP A 400 20.08 3.15 28.14
C ASP A 400 21.12 2.11 27.65
N GLY A 401 22.27 2.60 27.19
CA GLY A 401 23.29 1.79 26.53
C GLY A 401 22.84 1.11 25.23
N SER A 402 21.85 1.65 24.50
CA SER A 402 21.54 1.18 23.14
C SER A 402 22.62 1.62 22.16
N ALA A 403 23.18 0.66 21.43
CA ALA A 403 24.18 0.92 20.41
C ALA A 403 23.61 1.58 19.16
N ALA A 404 22.31 1.41 18.88
CA ALA A 404 21.66 2.15 17.79
C ALA A 404 21.70 3.66 18.09
N LEU A 405 21.27 4.06 19.29
CA LEU A 405 21.30 5.45 19.71
C LEU A 405 22.73 6.00 19.83
N GLU A 406 23.68 5.21 20.34
CA GLU A 406 25.09 5.60 20.38
C GLU A 406 25.64 5.84 18.97
N THR A 407 25.31 4.95 18.02
CA THR A 407 25.73 5.10 16.61
C THR A 407 25.15 6.37 16.00
N ILE A 408 23.85 6.62 16.20
CA ILE A 408 23.18 7.81 15.70
C ILE A 408 23.80 9.07 16.32
N PHE A 409 23.93 9.12 17.65
CA PHE A 409 24.52 10.27 18.33
C PHE A 409 25.95 10.57 17.86
N ASN A 410 26.78 9.54 17.65
CA ASN A 410 28.13 9.70 17.12
C ASN A 410 28.16 10.23 15.68
N GLN A 411 27.12 9.96 14.88
CA GLN A 411 27.00 10.41 13.50
C GLN A 411 26.39 11.82 13.38
N THR A 412 25.39 12.14 14.21
CA THR A 412 24.53 13.32 14.03
C THR A 412 24.65 14.35 15.15
N GLY A 413 25.13 13.96 16.33
CA GLY A 413 25.13 14.77 17.55
C GLY A 413 23.77 14.86 18.26
N THR A 414 22.76 14.09 17.82
CA THR A 414 21.42 14.04 18.45
C THR A 414 20.94 12.60 18.60
N TYR A 415 19.87 12.40 19.37
CA TYR A 415 19.13 11.14 19.49
C TYR A 415 17.84 11.15 18.66
N LEU A 416 17.72 12.07 17.69
CA LEU A 416 16.62 12.07 16.74
C LEU A 416 16.74 10.87 15.79
N LEU A 417 15.64 10.47 15.18
CA LEU A 417 15.63 9.43 14.15
C LEU A 417 16.15 10.00 12.83
N PRO A 418 17.26 9.51 12.26
CA PRO A 418 17.68 9.92 10.92
C PRO A 418 16.67 9.46 9.88
N MET A 419 15.98 10.40 9.24
CA MET A 419 14.91 10.14 8.29
C MET A 419 15.48 9.92 6.89
N ALA A 420 14.96 8.94 6.15
CA ALA A 420 15.37 8.77 4.75
C ALA A 420 14.78 9.83 3.81
N TYR A 421 13.73 10.51 4.26
CA TYR A 421 13.03 11.55 3.49
C TYR A 421 13.28 12.92 4.11
N PRO A 422 13.62 13.95 3.31
CA PRO A 422 13.85 15.30 3.80
C PRO A 422 12.64 15.89 4.54
N GLU A 423 11.44 15.57 4.07
CA GLU A 423 10.17 16.00 4.66
C GLU A 423 9.67 15.08 5.78
N GLY A 424 10.37 13.97 6.05
CA GLY A 424 9.96 12.92 6.96
C GLY A 424 8.64 12.26 6.56
N SER A 425 7.76 12.04 7.52
CA SER A 425 6.49 11.34 7.32
C SER A 425 5.43 12.19 6.62
N PRO A 426 4.51 11.58 5.85
CA PRO A 426 3.35 12.30 5.33
C PRO A 426 2.51 12.91 6.46
N THR A 427 1.82 14.02 6.15
CA THR A 427 0.95 14.78 7.06
C THR A 427 -0.41 14.12 7.32
N HIS A 428 -0.37 12.84 7.68
CA HIS A 428 -1.48 12.08 8.24
C HIS A 428 -0.98 11.14 9.36
N PRO A 429 -1.85 10.72 10.29
CA PRO A 429 -1.49 9.84 11.40
C PRO A 429 -0.82 8.53 10.98
N SER A 430 -0.11 7.90 11.91
CA SER A 430 0.70 6.71 11.63
C SER A 430 -0.16 5.47 11.43
N TYR A 431 -1.11 5.20 12.32
CA TYR A 431 -1.73 3.87 12.41
C TYR A 431 -3.12 3.78 11.72
N PRO A 432 -3.33 2.78 10.85
CA PRO A 432 -2.34 1.86 10.27
C PRO A 432 -1.59 2.48 9.11
N ALA A 433 -0.53 1.85 8.58
CA ALA A 433 0.13 2.33 7.37
C ALA A 433 -0.81 2.22 6.14
N GLY A 434 -0.91 3.29 5.35
CA GLY A 434 -1.77 3.31 4.16
C GLY A 434 -1.27 2.32 3.09
N HIS A 435 0.03 2.33 2.83
CA HIS A 435 0.71 1.33 2.00
C HIS A 435 0.43 -0.10 2.47
N ALA A 436 0.37 -0.35 3.78
CA ALA A 436 0.12 -1.69 4.30
C ALA A 436 -1.33 -2.14 4.14
N ALA A 437 -2.30 -1.24 4.31
CA ALA A 437 -3.70 -1.52 4.00
C ALA A 437 -3.89 -1.87 2.52
N VAL A 438 -3.26 -1.11 1.62
CA VAL A 438 -3.24 -1.43 0.19
C VAL A 438 -2.54 -2.76 -0.06
N ALA A 439 -1.40 -3.00 0.59
CA ALA A 439 -0.64 -4.23 0.47
C ALA A 439 -1.47 -5.46 0.79
N GLY A 440 -2.12 -5.45 1.95
CA GLY A 440 -2.97 -6.55 2.38
C GLY A 440 -4.13 -6.80 1.42
N ALA A 441 -4.77 -5.74 0.93
CA ALA A 441 -5.91 -5.85 0.03
C ALA A 441 -5.50 -6.36 -1.36
N CYS A 442 -4.48 -5.76 -1.97
CA CYS A 442 -4.01 -6.14 -3.29
C CYS A 442 -3.39 -7.55 -3.31
N ALA A 443 -2.59 -7.91 -2.31
CA ALA A 443 -2.04 -9.26 -2.18
C ALA A 443 -3.14 -10.31 -2.03
N THR A 444 -4.20 -10.00 -1.28
CA THR A 444 -5.37 -10.88 -1.16
C THR A 444 -6.08 -11.08 -2.49
N MET A 445 -6.23 -10.02 -3.29
CA MET A 445 -6.77 -10.15 -4.66
C MET A 445 -5.88 -11.05 -5.53
N LEU A 446 -4.55 -10.88 -5.48
CA LEU A 446 -3.64 -11.75 -6.23
C LEU A 446 -3.77 -13.22 -5.80
N LYS A 447 -3.80 -13.51 -4.50
CA LYS A 447 -3.97 -14.88 -3.98
C LYS A 447 -5.31 -15.50 -4.41
N ALA A 448 -6.36 -14.70 -4.55
CA ALA A 448 -7.66 -15.19 -5.02
C ALA A 448 -7.67 -15.60 -6.52
N PHE A 449 -6.77 -15.04 -7.33
CA PHE A 449 -6.74 -15.27 -8.79
C PHE A 449 -5.57 -16.14 -9.28
N PHE A 450 -4.53 -16.33 -8.49
CA PHE A 450 -3.35 -17.13 -8.85
C PHE A 450 -3.20 -18.37 -7.96
N ASN A 451 -2.60 -19.43 -8.51
CA ASN A 451 -2.26 -20.64 -7.78
C ASN A 451 -1.07 -20.36 -6.85
N GLU A 452 -1.34 -20.27 -5.56
CA GLU A 452 -0.32 -19.97 -4.55
C GLU A 452 0.80 -21.01 -4.46
N ASP A 453 0.57 -22.25 -4.92
CA ASP A 453 1.56 -23.35 -4.88
C ASP A 453 2.43 -23.42 -6.14
N PHE A 454 2.15 -22.59 -7.16
CA PHE A 454 2.98 -22.53 -8.36
C PHE A 454 4.40 -22.07 -8.01
N GLU A 455 5.40 -22.86 -8.42
CA GLU A 455 6.81 -22.53 -8.22
C GLU A 455 7.26 -21.40 -9.16
N VAL A 456 7.85 -20.36 -8.57
CA VAL A 456 8.34 -19.19 -9.30
C VAL A 456 9.54 -19.59 -10.19
N PRO A 457 9.46 -19.38 -11.51
CA PRO A 457 10.51 -19.79 -12.43
C PRO A 457 11.75 -18.90 -12.30
N VAL A 458 12.94 -19.52 -12.29
CA VAL A 458 14.25 -18.87 -12.31
C VAL A 458 14.35 -17.75 -11.24
N PRO A 459 14.24 -18.08 -9.95
CA PRO A 459 14.28 -17.07 -8.90
C PRO A 459 15.67 -16.40 -8.81
N VAL A 460 15.68 -15.13 -8.43
CA VAL A 460 16.86 -14.25 -8.44
C VAL A 460 16.98 -13.43 -7.16
N GLN A 461 18.14 -12.83 -6.95
CA GLN A 461 18.35 -11.78 -5.94
C GLN A 461 19.33 -10.73 -6.49
N ALA A 462 19.27 -9.50 -5.98
CA ALA A 462 20.22 -8.46 -6.35
C ALA A 462 21.65 -8.82 -5.89
N SER A 463 22.65 -8.46 -6.69
CA SER A 463 24.04 -8.40 -6.24
C SER A 463 24.21 -7.37 -5.11
N THR A 464 25.28 -7.45 -4.33
CA THR A 464 25.52 -6.53 -3.20
C THR A 464 25.69 -5.07 -3.65
N ASP A 465 26.12 -4.85 -4.90
CA ASP A 465 26.15 -3.53 -5.55
C ASP A 465 24.82 -3.11 -6.20
N GLY A 466 23.85 -4.03 -6.36
CA GLY A 466 22.55 -3.76 -6.97
C GLY A 466 22.62 -3.53 -8.47
N LEU A 467 23.75 -3.80 -9.14
CA LEU A 467 23.92 -3.58 -10.57
C LEU A 467 23.46 -4.77 -11.44
N SER A 468 23.24 -5.93 -10.82
CA SER A 468 22.86 -7.16 -11.50
C SER A 468 21.93 -8.02 -10.65
N LEU A 469 21.24 -8.95 -11.30
CA LEU A 469 20.53 -10.04 -10.65
C LEU A 469 21.37 -11.31 -10.75
N VAL A 470 21.51 -12.02 -9.63
CA VAL A 470 22.17 -13.33 -9.57
C VAL A 470 21.14 -14.43 -9.29
N PRO A 471 21.34 -15.66 -9.79
CA PRO A 471 20.43 -16.77 -9.52
C PRO A 471 20.32 -17.09 -8.03
N TYR A 472 19.09 -17.31 -7.55
CA TYR A 472 18.85 -17.89 -6.24
C TYR A 472 18.73 -19.42 -6.37
N ASN A 473 19.60 -20.15 -5.68
CA ASN A 473 19.70 -21.62 -5.76
C ASN A 473 19.22 -22.33 -4.48
N GLY A 474 18.42 -21.65 -3.65
CA GLY A 474 17.86 -22.23 -2.42
C GLY A 474 16.59 -23.04 -2.65
N ALA A 475 15.79 -23.23 -1.59
CA ALA A 475 14.51 -23.92 -1.67
C ALA A 475 13.54 -23.24 -2.66
N PRO A 476 12.68 -23.99 -3.37
CA PRO A 476 11.69 -23.41 -4.28
C PRO A 476 10.88 -22.29 -3.63
N LEU A 477 10.64 -21.22 -4.39
CA LEU A 477 9.78 -20.11 -3.98
C LEU A 477 8.44 -20.29 -4.66
N THR A 478 7.33 -20.17 -3.94
CA THR A 478 5.99 -20.25 -4.54
C THR A 478 5.39 -18.86 -4.74
N ILE A 479 4.36 -18.75 -5.60
CA ILE A 479 3.57 -17.52 -5.75
C ILE A 479 3.05 -17.04 -4.40
N GLY A 480 2.52 -17.93 -3.56
CA GLY A 480 1.98 -17.56 -2.25
C GLY A 480 3.05 -16.97 -1.33
N ASN A 481 4.25 -17.57 -1.30
CA ASN A 481 5.36 -17.02 -0.52
C ASN A 481 5.77 -15.64 -1.02
N GLU A 482 5.92 -15.47 -2.33
CA GLU A 482 6.39 -14.21 -2.91
C GLU A 482 5.33 -13.10 -2.88
N ILE A 483 4.02 -13.42 -2.89
CA ILE A 483 2.94 -12.44 -2.68
C ILE A 483 2.94 -11.96 -1.22
N ASN A 484 3.04 -12.87 -0.24
CA ASN A 484 3.09 -12.47 1.16
C ASN A 484 4.33 -11.61 1.43
N LYS A 485 5.49 -12.03 0.90
CA LYS A 485 6.73 -11.26 0.97
C LYS A 485 6.64 -9.92 0.28
N LEU A 486 5.95 -9.81 -0.86
CA LEU A 486 5.68 -8.53 -1.51
C LEU A 486 4.89 -7.61 -0.58
N ALA A 487 3.83 -8.12 0.05
CA ALA A 487 3.02 -7.35 0.97
C ALA A 487 3.83 -6.88 2.19
N ALA A 488 4.64 -7.76 2.78
CA ALA A 488 5.51 -7.43 3.89
C ALA A 488 6.62 -6.43 3.49
N ASN A 489 7.25 -6.62 2.33
CA ASN A 489 8.26 -5.72 1.77
C ASN A 489 7.69 -4.30 1.63
N ILE A 490 6.54 -4.12 0.98
CA ILE A 490 5.93 -2.78 0.82
C ILE A 490 5.49 -2.18 2.16
N SER A 491 4.93 -3.01 3.05
CA SER A 491 4.43 -2.53 4.34
C SER A 491 5.56 -2.04 5.26
N LEU A 492 6.64 -2.83 5.38
CA LEU A 492 7.75 -2.55 6.30
C LEU A 492 8.86 -1.70 5.66
N ALA A 493 8.87 -1.51 4.34
CA ALA A 493 9.79 -0.58 3.69
C ALA A 493 9.64 0.86 4.18
N ARG A 494 8.43 1.24 4.60
CA ARG A 494 8.16 2.56 5.19
C ARG A 494 8.86 2.74 6.53
N ASP A 495 9.14 1.66 7.25
CA ASP A 495 9.82 1.69 8.54
C ASP A 495 11.33 1.97 8.34
N PHE A 496 11.93 1.45 7.25
CA PHE A 496 13.30 1.85 6.84
C PHE A 496 13.40 3.35 6.57
N ALA A 497 12.35 3.99 6.07
CA ALA A 497 12.32 5.43 5.89
C ALA A 497 12.12 6.22 7.19
N GLY A 498 11.78 5.54 8.28
CA GLY A 498 11.51 6.13 9.60
C GLY A 498 10.08 6.66 9.77
N VAL A 499 9.16 6.34 8.85
CA VAL A 499 7.82 6.97 8.85
C VAL A 499 6.72 6.12 9.47
N HIS A 500 6.93 4.83 9.68
CA HIS A 500 5.93 3.92 10.24
C HIS A 500 6.53 2.99 11.30
N TRP A 501 5.63 2.37 12.05
CA TRP A 501 5.91 1.36 13.05
C TRP A 501 5.59 -0.03 12.49
N ARG A 502 6.23 -1.08 13.02
CA ARG A 502 5.91 -2.48 12.67
C ARG A 502 4.41 -2.76 12.79
N SER A 503 3.78 -2.42 13.90
CA SER A 503 2.34 -2.61 14.12
C SER A 503 1.47 -1.84 13.12
N ASP A 504 1.91 -0.68 12.62
CA ASP A 504 1.20 0.02 11.53
C ASP A 504 1.17 -0.83 10.25
N GLY A 505 2.29 -1.49 9.96
CA GLY A 505 2.45 -2.39 8.82
C GLY A 505 1.61 -3.66 8.96
N ILE A 506 1.82 -4.42 10.05
CA ILE A 506 1.15 -5.72 10.24
C ILE A 506 -0.36 -5.58 10.35
N GLU A 507 -0.85 -4.65 11.18
CA GLU A 507 -2.29 -4.49 11.35
C GLU A 507 -2.94 -3.81 10.15
N GLY A 508 -2.19 -2.97 9.41
CA GLY A 508 -2.60 -2.46 8.11
C GLY A 508 -2.85 -3.57 7.10
N MET A 509 -1.90 -4.52 6.96
CA MET A 509 -2.08 -5.68 6.09
C MET A 509 -3.32 -6.50 6.48
N ASN A 510 -3.54 -6.73 7.79
CA ASN A 510 -4.71 -7.46 8.29
C ASN A 510 -6.03 -6.72 8.03
N LEU A 511 -6.03 -5.38 8.08
CA LEU A 511 -7.17 -4.56 7.67
C LEU A 511 -7.44 -4.77 6.16
N GLY A 512 -6.41 -4.61 5.33
CA GLY A 512 -6.50 -4.75 3.88
C GLY A 512 -7.05 -6.10 3.43
N GLU A 513 -6.55 -7.20 4.00
CA GLU A 513 -7.03 -8.55 3.71
C GLU A 513 -8.54 -8.68 3.98
N ARG A 514 -9.01 -8.19 5.14
CA ARG A 514 -10.43 -8.24 5.50
C ARG A 514 -11.28 -7.41 4.55
N VAL A 515 -10.78 -6.27 4.07
CA VAL A 515 -11.46 -5.44 3.06
C VAL A 515 -11.59 -6.21 1.74
N ALA A 516 -10.50 -6.77 1.24
CA ALA A 516 -10.52 -7.53 -0.01
C ALA A 516 -11.46 -8.75 0.05
N ILE A 517 -11.50 -9.48 1.16
CA ILE A 517 -12.45 -10.59 1.36
C ILE A 517 -13.91 -10.14 1.20
N GLN A 518 -14.28 -8.97 1.70
CA GLN A 518 -15.66 -8.47 1.54
C GLN A 518 -15.96 -8.05 0.10
N ILE A 519 -15.00 -7.45 -0.60
CA ILE A 519 -15.14 -7.14 -2.02
C ILE A 519 -15.34 -8.44 -2.81
N LEU A 520 -14.52 -9.47 -2.57
CA LEU A 520 -14.65 -10.77 -3.23
C LEU A 520 -16.03 -11.42 -2.98
N ARG A 521 -16.56 -11.32 -1.75
CA ARG A 521 -17.92 -11.80 -1.40
C ARG A 521 -19.02 -11.08 -2.17
N ASP A 522 -18.86 -9.77 -2.39
CA ASP A 522 -19.82 -9.00 -3.17
C ASP A 522 -19.81 -9.39 -4.64
N TYR A 523 -18.62 -9.64 -5.19
CA TYR A 523 -18.42 -9.99 -6.59
C TYR A 523 -18.73 -11.45 -6.93
N ALA A 524 -18.55 -12.40 -6.00
CA ALA A 524 -18.73 -13.83 -6.25
C ALA A 524 -20.12 -14.19 -6.83
N ASN A 525 -21.15 -13.39 -6.51
CA ASN A 525 -22.52 -13.61 -6.99
C ASN A 525 -22.87 -12.83 -8.27
N THR A 526 -21.89 -12.19 -8.92
CA THR A 526 -22.10 -11.36 -10.12
C THR A 526 -21.76 -12.09 -11.43
N TYR A 527 -21.05 -13.22 -11.33
CA TYR A 527 -20.53 -13.98 -12.46
C TYR A 527 -21.61 -14.87 -13.10
N SER A 528 -21.46 -15.13 -14.40
CA SER A 528 -22.39 -16.00 -15.16
C SER A 528 -21.84 -17.42 -15.35
N GLU A 529 -20.56 -17.59 -15.09
CA GLU A 529 -19.79 -18.82 -15.11
C GLU A 529 -20.25 -19.76 -13.98
N ILE A 530 -20.09 -21.07 -14.19
CA ILE A 530 -20.17 -22.04 -13.07
C ILE A 530 -18.87 -21.87 -12.28
N PHE A 531 -18.93 -21.01 -11.26
CA PHE A 531 -17.80 -20.64 -10.42
C PHE A 531 -17.98 -21.24 -9.02
N SER A 532 -16.99 -22.01 -8.56
CA SER A 532 -17.03 -22.67 -7.25
C SER A 532 -16.74 -21.73 -6.08
N GLY A 533 -16.42 -20.46 -6.36
CA GLY A 533 -15.97 -19.51 -5.35
C GLY A 533 -14.46 -19.29 -5.36
N PHE A 534 -14.03 -18.23 -4.67
CA PHE A 534 -12.60 -17.96 -4.48
C PHE A 534 -12.07 -18.83 -3.36
N SER A 535 -10.86 -19.38 -3.52
CA SER A 535 -10.17 -20.15 -2.48
C SER A 535 -8.70 -19.73 -2.42
N PHE A 536 -8.22 -19.42 -1.22
CA PHE A 536 -6.84 -18.98 -0.97
C PHE A 536 -6.48 -19.02 0.52
N ARG A 537 -5.19 -18.88 0.83
CA ARG A 537 -4.65 -18.81 2.19
C ARG A 537 -4.51 -17.37 2.67
N ARG A 538 -5.04 -17.10 3.86
CA ARG A 538 -4.87 -15.82 4.56
C ARG A 538 -3.44 -15.65 5.04
N PHE A 539 -3.05 -14.43 5.40
CA PHE A 539 -1.72 -14.15 5.96
C PHE A 539 -1.41 -14.94 7.23
N ASN A 540 -2.43 -15.28 8.02
CA ASN A 540 -2.29 -16.13 9.21
C ASN A 540 -2.23 -17.65 8.88
N GLY A 541 -2.18 -18.03 7.61
CA GLY A 541 -2.13 -19.42 7.15
C GLY A 541 -3.48 -20.13 7.07
N THR A 542 -4.58 -19.54 7.55
CA THR A 542 -5.91 -20.16 7.46
C THR A 542 -6.47 -20.09 6.05
N GLU A 543 -7.14 -21.16 5.60
CA GLU A 543 -7.82 -21.19 4.31
C GLU A 543 -9.12 -20.39 4.35
N VAL A 544 -9.41 -19.70 3.25
CA VAL A 544 -10.68 -19.02 2.98
C VAL A 544 -11.32 -19.64 1.76
N SER A 545 -12.63 -19.84 1.82
CA SER A 545 -13.48 -20.11 0.68
C SER A 545 -14.64 -19.12 0.70
N ILE A 546 -14.93 -18.50 -0.45
CA ILE A 546 -15.95 -17.44 -0.61
C ILE A 546 -17.08 -17.92 -1.50
#